data_AF-A0A0Q0XNE5-F1
#
_entry.id   AF-A0A0Q0XNE5-F1
#
_cell.length_a   1.000
_cell.length_b   1.000
_cell.length_c   1.000
_cell.angle_alpha   90.00
_cell.angle_beta   90.00
_cell.angle_gamma   90.00
#
_symmetry.space_group_name_H-M   'P 1'
#
loop_
_entity.id
_entity.type
_entity.pdbx_description
1 polymer ?
#
loop_
_entity_poly.entity_id
_entity_poly.type
_entity_poly.pdbx_seq_one_letter_code
_entity_poly.pdbx_strand_id
1 'polypeptide(L)'
;MPLITHPTPFGHSLTGDCLFSVNAGIPIKLALELAAQLLSSATALCAESQVASPKTSHSLTFASLQLVEMSKGLVDATLDSVLQADTLK
;
A
#
# COMPACT_ATOMS: atom_id res chain seq x y z
N MET A 1 -17.55 -13.11 11.69
CA MET A 1 -17.72 -11.87 10.89
C MET A 1 -16.80 -11.95 9.68
N PRO A 2 -17.17 -11.38 8.51
CA PRO A 2 -16.25 -11.31 7.38
C PRO A 2 -15.03 -10.46 7.76
N LEU A 3 -13.83 -10.96 7.45
CA LEU A 3 -12.56 -10.27 7.65
C LEU A 3 -12.42 -9.19 6.56
N ILE A 4 -12.58 -7.93 7.00
CA ILE A 4 -12.56 -6.74 6.16
C ILE A 4 -11.57 -5.74 6.73
N THR A 5 -11.03 -4.85 5.90
CA THR A 5 -10.16 -3.76 6.33
C THR A 5 -10.88 -2.75 7.21
N HIS A 6 -10.12 -2.07 8.07
CA HIS A 6 -10.52 -0.90 8.82
C HIS A 6 -9.80 0.35 8.29
N PRO A 7 -10.20 1.56 8.71
CA PRO A 7 -9.44 2.77 8.40
C PRO A 7 -8.03 2.67 8.96
N THR A 8 -7.04 2.43 8.07
CA THR A 8 -5.63 2.33 8.46
C THR A 8 -4.83 3.44 7.75
N PRO A 9 -4.21 4.35 8.53
CA PRO A 9 -3.48 5.49 7.99
C PRO A 9 -2.18 5.06 7.26
N PHE A 10 -1.86 5.74 6.15
CA PHE A 10 -0.59 5.62 5.43
C PHE A 10 -0.23 6.97 4.78
N GLY A 11 0.97 7.11 4.21
CA GLY A 11 1.38 8.37 3.57
C GLY A 11 1.58 9.49 4.56
N HIS A 12 2.65 9.45 5.35
CA HIS A 12 2.93 10.51 6.32
C HIS A 12 3.55 11.71 5.60
N SER A 13 3.06 12.91 5.92
CA SER A 13 3.66 14.17 5.49
C SER A 13 5.03 14.36 6.17
N LEU A 14 5.79 15.36 5.71
CA LEU A 14 7.04 15.76 6.35
C LEU A 14 6.85 16.24 7.81
N THR A 15 5.64 16.66 8.18
CA THR A 15 5.26 17.07 9.53
C THR A 15 4.73 15.91 10.38
N GLY A 16 4.62 14.71 9.81
CA GLY A 16 4.10 13.52 10.49
C GLY A 16 2.59 13.36 10.42
N ASP A 17 1.87 14.25 9.73
CA ASP A 17 0.43 14.12 9.54
C ASP A 17 0.12 12.99 8.56
N CYS A 18 -0.89 12.19 8.87
CA CYS A 18 -1.36 11.17 7.93
C CYS A 18 -2.17 11.82 6.81
N LEU A 19 -1.79 11.55 5.56
CA LEU A 19 -2.44 12.12 4.37
C LEU A 19 -3.48 11.19 3.76
N PHE A 20 -3.35 9.88 3.92
CA PHE A 20 -4.22 8.88 3.30
C PHE A 20 -4.63 7.79 4.27
N SER A 21 -5.78 7.16 4.02
CA SER A 21 -6.24 6.03 4.82
C SER A 21 -6.83 4.95 3.91
N VAL A 22 -6.57 3.69 4.24
CA VAL A 22 -7.24 2.57 3.58
C VAL A 22 -8.72 2.64 3.95
N ASN A 23 -9.59 2.53 2.94
CA ASN A 23 -11.03 2.52 3.21
C ASN A 23 -11.43 1.26 3.98
N ALA A 24 -12.37 1.42 4.90
CA ALA A 24 -12.98 0.29 5.60
C ALA A 24 -13.83 -0.57 4.65
N GLY A 25 -14.00 -1.85 4.99
CA GLY A 25 -14.94 -2.73 4.31
C GLY A 25 -14.39 -3.45 3.08
N ILE A 26 -13.10 -3.30 2.75
CA ILE A 26 -12.47 -4.07 1.69
C ILE A 26 -12.24 -5.49 2.21
N PRO A 27 -12.72 -6.54 1.52
CA PRO A 27 -12.40 -7.92 1.92
C PRO A 27 -10.89 -8.15 1.97
N ILE A 28 -10.38 -8.78 3.03
CA ILE A 28 -8.92 -8.94 3.23
C ILE A 28 -8.24 -9.61 2.03
N LYS A 29 -8.86 -10.63 1.44
CA LYS A 29 -8.30 -11.30 0.25
C LYS A 29 -8.10 -10.32 -0.90
N LEU A 30 -9.08 -9.46 -1.15
CA LEU A 30 -8.99 -8.43 -2.19
C LEU A 30 -7.94 -7.37 -1.83
N ALA A 31 -7.85 -6.96 -0.56
CA ALA A 31 -6.81 -6.02 -0.12
C ALA A 31 -5.39 -6.57 -0.36
N LEU A 32 -5.16 -7.86 -0.10
CA LEU A 32 -3.88 -8.54 -0.37
C LEU A 32 -3.60 -8.71 -1.87
N GLU A 33 -4.63 -9.03 -2.67
CA GLU A 33 -4.50 -9.10 -4.14
C GLU A 33 -4.11 -7.73 -4.72
N LEU A 34 -4.74 -6.65 -4.24
CA LEU A 34 -4.41 -5.28 -4.62
C LEU A 34 -2.99 -4.89 -4.20
N ALA A 35 -2.57 -5.24 -2.98
CA ALA A 35 -1.21 -5.02 -2.50
C ALA A 35 -0.17 -5.71 -3.41
N ALA A 36 -0.38 -6.99 -3.73
CA ALA A 36 0.50 -7.74 -4.63
C ALA A 36 0.57 -7.12 -6.04
N GLN A 37 -0.56 -6.62 -6.56
CA GLN A 37 -0.61 -5.94 -7.85
C GLN A 37 0.18 -4.62 -7.84
N LEU A 38 0.07 -3.83 -6.78
CA LEU A 38 0.81 -2.59 -6.60
C LEU A 38 2.32 -2.84 -6.52
N LEU A 39 2.75 -3.87 -5.77
CA LEU A 39 4.16 -4.26 -5.69
C LEU A 39 4.72 -4.76 -7.03
N SER A 40 3.91 -5.53 -7.77
CA SER A 40 4.29 -5.99 -9.11
C SER A 40 4.46 -4.81 -10.07
N SER A 41 3.56 -3.83 -10.00
CA SER A 41 3.64 -2.59 -10.79
C SER A 41 4.87 -1.75 -10.38
N ALA A 42 5.13 -1.61 -9.09
CA ALA A 42 6.32 -0.90 -8.58
C ALA A 42 7.62 -1.56 -9.06
N THR A 43 7.66 -2.90 -9.08
CA THR A 43 8.82 -3.65 -9.58
C THR A 43 9.08 -3.36 -11.06
N ALA A 44 8.03 -3.37 -11.88
CA ALA A 44 8.14 -3.05 -13.30
C ALA A 44 8.64 -1.60 -13.53
N LEU A 45 8.06 -0.63 -12.81
CA LEU A 45 8.48 0.78 -12.91
C LEU A 45 9.92 1.01 -12.42
N CYS A 46 10.36 0.27 -11.41
CA CYS A 46 11.73 0.32 -10.92
C CYS A 46 12.73 -0.23 -11.95
N ALA A 47 12.37 -1.29 -12.67
CA ALA A 47 13.20 -1.81 -13.76
C ALA A 47 13.27 -0.82 -14.94
N GLU A 48 12.14 -0.24 -15.34
CA GLU A 48 12.05 0.80 -16.38
C GLU A 48 12.89 2.04 -16.02
N SER A 49 12.96 2.41 -14.74
CA SER A 49 13.71 3.60 -14.31
C SER A 49 15.22 3.48 -14.55
N GLN A 50 15.77 2.27 -14.63
CA GLN A 50 17.21 2.03 -14.84
C GLN A 50 17.66 2.33 -16.28
N VAL A 51 16.74 2.25 -17.25
CA VAL A 51 17.03 2.44 -18.68
C VAL A 51 16.46 3.75 -19.22
N ALA A 52 15.69 4.47 -18.42
CA ALA A 52 15.05 5.72 -18.80
C ALA A 52 16.01 6.93 -18.72
N SER A 53 15.64 8.04 -19.38
CA SER A 53 16.34 9.32 -19.21
C SER A 53 16.33 9.78 -17.73
N PRO A 54 17.28 10.61 -17.26
CA PRO A 54 17.35 11.00 -15.85
C PRO A 54 16.05 11.61 -15.29
N LYS A 55 15.36 12.44 -16.08
CA LYS A 55 14.09 13.05 -15.68
C LYS A 55 12.98 12.01 -15.54
N THR A 56 12.87 11.10 -16.52
CA THR A 56 11.89 10.02 -16.49
C THR A 56 12.18 9.02 -15.38
N SER A 57 13.46 8.67 -15.18
CA SER A 57 13.93 7.79 -14.12
C SER A 57 13.54 8.28 -12.72
N HIS A 58 13.70 9.58 -12.45
CA HIS A 58 13.26 10.19 -11.21
C HIS A 58 11.74 10.05 -11.00
N SER A 59 10.94 10.38 -12.02
CA SER A 59 9.47 10.25 -11.95
C SER A 59 9.02 8.80 -11.74
N LEU A 60 9.63 7.83 -12.44
CA LEU A 60 9.33 6.41 -12.30
C LEU A 60 9.72 5.87 -10.93
N THR A 61 10.86 6.30 -10.40
CA THR A 61 11.30 5.96 -9.05
C THR A 61 10.31 6.48 -8.01
N PHE A 62 9.90 7.74 -8.13
CA PHE A 62 8.90 8.31 -7.23
C PHE A 62 7.56 7.57 -7.30
N ALA A 63 7.07 7.27 -8.51
CA ALA A 63 5.85 6.49 -8.68
C ALA A 63 5.96 5.09 -8.06
N SER A 64 7.11 4.42 -8.20
CA SER A 64 7.37 3.12 -7.59
C SER A 64 7.29 3.18 -6.07
N LEU A 65 7.88 4.22 -5.44
CA LEU A 65 7.82 4.42 -3.99
C LEU A 65 6.38 4.63 -3.50
N GLN A 66 5.58 5.41 -4.24
CA GLN A 66 4.16 5.63 -3.88
C GLN A 66 3.34 4.33 -3.96
N LEU A 67 3.57 3.48 -4.95
CA LEU A 67 2.91 2.17 -5.05
C LEU A 67 3.31 1.23 -3.91
N VAL A 68 4.58 1.25 -3.49
CA VAL A 68 5.06 0.50 -2.32
C VAL A 68 4.36 0.98 -1.06
N GLU A 69 4.25 2.29 -0.86
CA GLU A 69 3.60 2.87 0.31
C GLU A 69 2.10 2.52 0.38
N MET A 70 1.39 2.60 -0.75
CA MET A 70 -0.01 2.17 -0.84
C MET A 70 -0.18 0.67 -0.57
N SER A 71 0.72 -0.16 -1.11
CA SER A 71 0.72 -1.60 -0.82
C SER A 71 0.93 -1.87 0.67
N LYS A 72 1.84 -1.15 1.31
CA LYS A 72 2.07 -1.27 2.75
C LYS A 72 0.80 -0.92 3.53
N GLY A 73 0.12 0.17 3.18
CA GLY A 73 -1.14 0.55 3.82
C GLY A 73 -2.19 -0.57 3.77
N LEU A 74 -2.33 -1.26 2.64
CA LEU A 74 -3.26 -2.40 2.51
C LEU A 74 -2.84 -3.62 3.34
N VAL A 75 -1.54 -3.88 3.47
CA VAL A 75 -1.01 -4.96 4.32
C VAL A 75 -1.22 -4.64 5.79
N ASP A 76 -0.94 -3.41 6.22
CA ASP A 76 -1.15 -2.96 7.60
C ASP A 76 -2.64 -3.04 7.95
N ALA A 77 -3.53 -2.58 7.06
CA ALA A 77 -4.98 -2.70 7.24
C ALA A 77 -5.47 -4.15 7.35
N THR A 78 -4.83 -5.04 6.61
CA THR A 78 -5.12 -6.48 6.68
C THR A 78 -4.65 -7.07 8.00
N LEU A 79 -3.45 -6.71 8.45
CA LEU A 79 -2.86 -7.19 9.70
C LEU A 79 -3.69 -6.73 10.90
N ASP A 80 -4.09 -5.46 10.93
CA ASP A 80 -4.94 -4.89 11.98
C ASP A 80 -6.25 -5.67 12.12
N SER A 81 -6.89 -6.01 11.01
CA SER A 81 -8.15 -6.78 11.01
C SER A 81 -7.97 -8.21 11.52
N VAL A 82 -6.85 -8.86 11.20
CA VAL A 82 -6.54 -10.20 11.72
C VAL A 82 -6.29 -10.15 13.22
N LEU A 83 -5.49 -9.19 13.71
CA LEU A 83 -5.18 -9.02 15.12
C LEU A 83 -6.44 -8.71 15.96
N GLN A 84 -7.32 -7.85 15.45
CA GLN A 84 -8.60 -7.57 16.09
C GLN A 84 -9.49 -8.82 16.16
N ALA A 85 -9.53 -9.62 15.08
CA ALA A 85 -10.32 -10.86 15.06
C ALA A 85 -9.79 -11.92 16.05
N ASP A 86 -8.48 -11.99 16.29
CA ASP A 86 -7.89 -12.90 17.27
C ASP A 86 -8.05 -12.42 18.72
N THR A 87 -8.12 -11.10 18.95
CA THR A 87 -8.38 -10.52 20.29
C THR A 87 -9.84 -10.74 20.75
N LEU A 88 -10.76 -10.95 19.80
CA LEU A 88 -12.19 -11.17 20.06
C LEU A 88 -12.57 -12.67 20.21
N LYS A 89 -11.60 -13.58 20.17
CA LYS A 89 -11.79 -15.02 20.42
C LYS A 89 -11.51 -15.37 21.88
#